data_AF-A0A421DKA2-F1
#
_entry.id   AF-A0A421DKA2-F1
#
_cell.length_a   1.000
_cell.length_b   1.000
_cell.length_c   1.000
_cell.angle_alpha   90.00
_cell.angle_beta   90.00
_cell.angle_gamma   90.00
#
_symmetry.space_group_name_H-M   'P 1'
#
loop_
_entity.id
_entity.type
_entity.pdbx_description
1 polymer ?
#
loop_
_entity_poly.entity_id
_entity_poly.type
_entity_poly.pdbx_seq_one_letter_code
_entity_poly.pdbx_strand_id
1 'polypeptide(L)'
;MNLAERTTPDHIQAGNQSVLEHYGKYIPDNSPCFGARAEISHDLPSRVLGIWTPAQSRVALNANIAFPDCPSDVAMHEFVHCYTHPDFKIRNEKHPSWQAMNEGLTTHLTEKMPSLGKFWNSGKDAYHRFKLPTGDSWPQAAQRIENKVGETTLLRAFFSGDDDAIRQVSIAAAQVYPQVASQRTESQIWLAGEMRGSQQLAECYAGALLAAGQPLPDSWARNMLPVFSFSDITPDQAKLMQEQAQASRQRMGELFDAAFFSADLSTQKQSLAALREDLLMYWEPVLQTHSRTPLSPEKPA
;
A
#
# COMPACT_ATOMS: atom_id res chain seq x y z
N MET A 1 -28.49 1.83 -28.82
CA MET A 1 -27.43 1.20 -29.64
C MET A 1 -26.39 0.68 -28.65
N ASN A 2 -26.16 -0.63 -28.58
CA ASN A 2 -25.11 -1.19 -27.72
C ASN A 2 -23.80 -1.15 -28.51
N LEU A 3 -22.94 -0.19 -28.19
CA LEU A 3 -21.62 -0.03 -28.81
C LEU A 3 -20.63 -0.84 -27.99
N ALA A 4 -20.63 -2.16 -28.17
CA ALA A 4 -19.72 -3.08 -27.52
C ALA A 4 -18.94 -3.89 -28.57
N GLU A 5 -17.65 -4.09 -28.32
CA GLU A 5 -16.83 -5.05 -29.05
C GLU A 5 -17.01 -6.45 -28.48
N ARG A 6 -17.03 -7.44 -29.36
CA ARG A 6 -17.10 -8.84 -28.96
C ARG A 6 -15.70 -9.36 -28.68
N THR A 7 -15.51 -9.94 -27.50
CA THR A 7 -14.26 -10.60 -27.15
C THR A 7 -14.09 -11.90 -27.94
N THR A 8 -12.86 -12.16 -28.40
CA THR A 8 -12.47 -13.38 -29.12
C THR A 8 -11.29 -14.05 -28.41
N PRO A 9 -11.01 -15.34 -28.68
CA PRO A 9 -9.83 -16.00 -28.14
C PRO A 9 -8.52 -15.31 -28.53
N ASP A 10 -8.47 -14.74 -29.74
CA ASP A 10 -7.30 -14.01 -30.23
C ASP A 10 -6.98 -12.78 -29.37
N HIS A 11 -8.01 -12.08 -28.86
CA HIS A 11 -7.79 -10.96 -27.94
C HIS A 11 -7.13 -11.39 -26.63
N ILE A 12 -7.56 -12.52 -26.06
CA ILE A 12 -6.96 -13.10 -24.85
C ILE A 12 -5.52 -13.49 -25.11
N GLN A 13 -5.26 -14.20 -26.22
CA GLN A 13 -3.91 -14.64 -26.58
C GLN A 13 -2.99 -13.45 -26.82
N ALA A 14 -3.44 -12.44 -27.56
CA ALA A 14 -2.65 -11.25 -27.85
C ALA A 14 -2.32 -10.46 -26.59
N GLY A 15 -3.26 -10.33 -25.65
CA GLY A 15 -3.00 -9.69 -24.36
C GLY A 15 -1.96 -10.42 -23.52
N ASN A 16 -2.06 -11.75 -23.39
CA ASN A 16 -1.06 -12.55 -22.68
C ASN A 16 0.33 -12.43 -23.33
N GLN A 17 0.37 -12.54 -24.66
CA GLN A 17 1.61 -12.46 -25.42
C GLN A 17 2.29 -11.10 -25.24
N SER A 18 1.54 -10.00 -25.24
CA SER A 18 2.07 -8.65 -24.99
C SER A 18 2.73 -8.55 -23.62
N VAL A 19 2.09 -9.09 -22.57
CA VAL A 19 2.67 -9.12 -21.21
C VAL A 19 3.97 -9.93 -21.17
N LEU A 20 4.00 -11.09 -21.81
CA LEU A 20 5.21 -11.94 -21.84
C LEU A 20 6.34 -11.32 -22.66
N GLU A 21 6.03 -10.68 -23.78
CA GLU A 21 7.03 -9.99 -24.60
C GLU A 21 7.65 -8.81 -23.85
N HIS A 22 6.83 -8.06 -23.10
CA HIS A 22 7.28 -6.85 -22.43
C HIS A 22 7.91 -7.11 -21.05
N TYR A 23 7.35 -8.04 -20.27
CA TYR A 23 7.75 -8.30 -18.87
C TYR A 23 8.25 -9.71 -18.60
N GLY A 24 8.21 -10.64 -19.57
CA GLY A 24 8.54 -12.05 -19.39
C GLY A 24 9.89 -12.32 -18.74
N LYS A 25 10.90 -11.46 -18.98
CA LYS A 25 12.23 -11.60 -18.35
C LYS A 25 12.24 -11.45 -16.82
N TYR A 26 11.19 -10.89 -16.23
CA TYR A 26 11.01 -10.75 -14.78
C TYR A 26 10.04 -11.78 -14.20
N ILE A 27 9.32 -12.52 -15.05
CA ILE A 27 8.34 -13.51 -14.62
C ILE A 27 9.07 -14.86 -14.48
N PRO A 28 9.04 -15.51 -13.31
CA PRO A 28 9.73 -16.77 -13.14
C PRO A 28 8.99 -17.90 -13.86
N ASP A 29 9.72 -18.89 -14.40
CA ASP A 29 9.18 -20.02 -15.18
C ASP A 29 8.12 -20.84 -14.42
N ASN A 30 8.14 -20.79 -13.09
CA ASN A 30 7.17 -21.46 -12.21
C ASN A 30 5.97 -20.58 -11.83
N SER A 31 5.76 -19.44 -12.51
CA SER A 31 4.62 -18.57 -12.24
C SER A 31 3.30 -19.36 -12.37
N PRO A 32 2.40 -19.31 -11.37
CA PRO A 32 1.14 -20.04 -11.42
C PRO A 32 0.24 -19.56 -12.57
N CYS A 33 0.47 -18.35 -13.07
CA CYS A 33 -0.28 -17.79 -14.20
C CYS A 33 -0.10 -18.60 -15.49
N PHE A 34 1.04 -19.26 -15.71
CA PHE A 34 1.25 -20.11 -16.89
C PHE A 34 0.27 -21.30 -16.93
N GLY A 35 -0.24 -21.74 -15.78
CA GLY A 35 -1.26 -22.78 -15.66
C GLY A 35 -2.69 -22.25 -15.56
N ALA A 36 -2.88 -20.92 -15.63
CA ALA A 36 -4.20 -20.33 -15.47
C ALA A 36 -5.10 -20.59 -16.68
N ARG A 37 -6.38 -20.86 -16.42
CA ARG A 37 -7.40 -20.95 -17.47
C ARG A 37 -7.79 -19.55 -17.92
N ALA A 38 -7.57 -19.24 -19.20
CA ALA A 38 -8.03 -18.00 -19.81
C ALA A 38 -9.30 -18.25 -20.63
N GLU A 39 -10.37 -17.50 -20.38
CA GLU A 39 -11.67 -17.73 -21.02
C GLU A 39 -12.46 -16.45 -21.32
N ILE A 40 -13.43 -16.59 -22.23
CA ILE A 40 -14.48 -15.59 -22.46
C ILE A 40 -15.68 -16.00 -21.62
N SER A 41 -16.16 -15.09 -20.78
CA SER A 41 -17.26 -15.35 -19.84
C SER A 41 -18.47 -14.48 -20.17
N HIS A 42 -19.64 -15.12 -20.18
CA HIS A 42 -20.95 -14.46 -20.29
C HIS A 42 -21.56 -14.11 -18.92
N ASP A 43 -20.91 -14.57 -17.84
CA ASP A 43 -21.43 -14.50 -16.47
C ASP A 43 -20.74 -13.41 -15.63
N LEU A 44 -19.88 -12.59 -16.23
CA LEU A 44 -19.29 -11.45 -15.54
C LEU A 44 -20.35 -10.36 -15.32
N PRO A 45 -20.34 -9.67 -14.15
CA PRO A 45 -21.22 -8.53 -13.90
C PRO A 45 -21.11 -7.48 -15.01
N SER A 46 -22.20 -6.78 -15.35
CA SER A 46 -22.31 -5.90 -16.52
C SER A 46 -21.38 -4.66 -16.55
N ARG A 47 -20.52 -4.48 -15.55
CA ARG A 47 -19.51 -3.41 -15.47
C ARG A 47 -18.08 -3.94 -15.29
N VAL A 48 -17.91 -5.26 -15.32
CA VAL A 48 -16.62 -5.94 -15.19
C VAL A 48 -16.23 -6.40 -16.59
N LEU A 49 -15.19 -5.77 -17.13
CA LEU A 49 -14.66 -6.06 -18.47
C LEU A 49 -13.73 -7.27 -18.46
N GLY A 50 -12.99 -7.46 -17.36
CA GLY A 50 -12.09 -8.57 -17.12
C GLY A 50 -11.97 -8.85 -15.63
N ILE A 51 -11.50 -10.05 -15.29
CA ILE A 51 -11.13 -10.41 -13.92
C ILE A 51 -10.08 -11.53 -13.88
N TRP A 52 -9.05 -11.33 -13.08
CA TRP A 52 -8.20 -12.38 -12.51
C TRP A 52 -8.80 -12.93 -11.21
N THR A 53 -9.05 -14.24 -11.17
CA THR A 53 -9.56 -14.96 -9.98
C THR A 53 -8.50 -15.94 -9.46
N PRO A 54 -7.64 -15.54 -8.50
CA PRO A 54 -6.56 -16.39 -7.98
C PRO A 54 -7.03 -17.76 -7.49
N ALA A 55 -8.14 -17.80 -6.74
CA ALA A 55 -8.68 -19.04 -6.16
C ALA A 55 -9.10 -20.08 -7.19
N GLN A 56 -9.41 -19.64 -8.42
CA GLN A 56 -9.80 -20.51 -9.53
C GLN A 56 -8.69 -20.65 -10.57
N SER A 57 -7.55 -19.98 -10.37
CA SER A 57 -6.49 -19.82 -11.38
C SER A 57 -7.08 -19.45 -12.74
N ARG A 58 -7.88 -18.38 -12.79
CA ARG A 58 -8.70 -18.05 -13.96
C ARG A 58 -8.60 -16.57 -14.35
N VAL A 59 -8.21 -16.31 -15.60
CA VAL A 59 -8.37 -15.01 -16.26
C VAL A 59 -9.62 -15.08 -17.12
N ALA A 60 -10.55 -14.14 -16.92
CA ALA A 60 -11.78 -14.12 -17.71
C ALA A 60 -12.08 -12.72 -18.23
N LEU A 61 -12.43 -12.64 -19.51
CA LEU A 61 -12.91 -11.43 -20.14
C LEU A 61 -14.42 -11.50 -20.37
N ASN A 62 -15.08 -10.36 -20.25
CA ASN A 62 -16.49 -10.26 -20.59
C ASN A 62 -16.66 -10.55 -22.08
N ALA A 63 -17.68 -11.32 -22.44
CA ALA A 63 -18.01 -11.58 -23.84
C ALA A 63 -18.28 -10.30 -24.64
N ASN A 64 -18.75 -9.24 -23.97
CA ASN A 64 -19.01 -7.94 -24.57
C ASN A 64 -18.31 -6.84 -23.75
N ILE A 65 -17.41 -6.10 -24.37
CA ILE A 65 -16.63 -5.01 -23.76
C ILE A 65 -17.02 -3.70 -24.43
N ALA A 66 -17.11 -2.60 -23.67
CA ALA A 66 -17.57 -1.32 -24.20
C ALA A 66 -16.59 -0.74 -25.24
N PHE A 67 -17.11 -0.06 -26.27
CA PHE A 67 -16.31 0.37 -27.44
C PHE A 67 -15.17 1.40 -27.23
N PRO A 68 -14.97 2.13 -26.11
CA PRO A 68 -13.68 2.77 -25.95
C PRO A 68 -12.58 1.79 -25.52
N ASP A 69 -12.94 0.60 -24.99
CA ASP A 69 -12.00 -0.35 -24.42
C ASP A 69 -11.72 -1.50 -25.40
N CYS A 70 -10.44 -1.67 -25.80
CA CYS A 70 -10.06 -2.81 -26.64
C CYS A 70 -10.02 -4.09 -25.79
N PRO A 71 -10.69 -5.19 -26.18
CA PRO A 71 -10.67 -6.44 -25.41
C PRO A 71 -9.27 -6.97 -25.10
N SER A 72 -8.31 -6.79 -26.01
CA SER A 72 -6.92 -7.19 -25.78
C SER A 72 -6.22 -6.34 -24.72
N ASP A 73 -6.57 -5.06 -24.60
CA ASP A 73 -6.02 -4.17 -23.57
C ASP A 73 -6.57 -4.53 -22.19
N VAL A 74 -7.86 -4.89 -22.12
CA VAL A 74 -8.45 -5.49 -20.91
C VAL A 74 -7.75 -6.82 -20.57
N ALA A 75 -7.46 -7.65 -21.58
CA ALA A 75 -6.70 -8.88 -21.37
C ALA A 75 -5.31 -8.62 -20.79
N MET A 76 -4.57 -7.64 -21.32
CA MET A 76 -3.26 -7.23 -20.80
C MET A 76 -3.35 -6.89 -19.31
N HIS A 77 -4.33 -6.08 -18.90
CA HIS A 77 -4.54 -5.71 -17.49
C HIS A 77 -4.73 -6.94 -16.60
N GLU A 78 -5.61 -7.86 -16.99
CA GLU A 78 -5.87 -9.06 -16.19
C GLU A 78 -4.68 -10.03 -16.19
N PHE A 79 -3.88 -10.09 -17.26
CA PHE A 79 -2.64 -10.87 -17.27
C PHE A 79 -1.55 -10.23 -16.42
N VAL A 80 -1.45 -8.90 -16.34
CA VAL A 80 -0.56 -8.24 -15.37
C VAL A 80 -0.94 -8.65 -13.94
N HIS A 81 -2.24 -8.61 -13.59
CA HIS A 81 -2.73 -9.15 -12.30
C HIS A 81 -2.39 -10.61 -12.06
N CYS A 82 -2.51 -11.43 -13.11
CA CYS A 82 -2.24 -12.87 -13.07
C CYS A 82 -0.76 -13.17 -12.82
N TYR A 83 0.15 -12.45 -13.49
CA TYR A 83 1.60 -12.61 -13.32
C TYR A 83 2.17 -11.90 -12.09
N THR A 84 1.39 -11.08 -11.36
CA THR A 84 1.82 -10.52 -10.07
C THR A 84 2.29 -11.63 -9.15
N HIS A 85 3.52 -11.52 -8.66
CA HIS A 85 4.12 -12.53 -7.81
C HIS A 85 3.33 -12.70 -6.50
N PRO A 86 3.06 -13.95 -6.05
CA PRO A 86 2.31 -14.19 -4.81
C PRO A 86 2.90 -13.48 -3.59
N ASP A 87 4.23 -13.42 -3.47
CA ASP A 87 4.88 -12.75 -2.33
C ASP A 87 4.67 -11.23 -2.34
N PHE A 88 4.67 -10.60 -3.52
CA PHE A 88 4.35 -9.17 -3.63
C PHE A 88 2.93 -8.93 -3.11
N LYS A 89 1.97 -9.75 -3.56
CA LYS A 89 0.58 -9.66 -3.12
C LYS A 89 0.43 -9.91 -1.61
N ILE A 90 0.91 -11.03 -1.09
CA ILE A 90 0.74 -11.44 0.31
C ILE A 90 1.32 -10.40 1.28
N ARG A 91 2.45 -9.79 0.92
CA ARG A 91 3.08 -8.76 1.76
C ARG A 91 2.29 -7.46 1.77
N ASN A 92 1.54 -7.16 0.71
CA ASN A 92 0.86 -5.88 0.55
C ASN A 92 -0.67 -5.91 0.73
N GLU A 93 -1.31 -7.08 0.66
CA GLU A 93 -2.78 -7.21 0.58
C GLU A 93 -3.54 -6.71 1.82
N LYS A 94 -2.87 -6.64 2.96
CA LYS A 94 -3.44 -6.12 4.22
C LYS A 94 -3.29 -4.62 4.38
N HIS A 95 -2.64 -3.92 3.43
CA HIS A 95 -2.51 -2.48 3.48
C HIS A 95 -3.86 -1.79 3.25
N PRO A 96 -4.21 -0.72 3.98
CA PRO A 96 -5.48 0.00 3.78
C PRO A 96 -5.69 0.52 2.35
N SER A 97 -4.60 0.82 1.64
CA SER A 97 -4.61 1.24 0.23
C SER A 97 -4.29 0.11 -0.74
N TRP A 98 -4.39 -1.16 -0.34
CA TRP A 98 -4.03 -2.30 -1.20
C TRP A 98 -4.75 -2.26 -2.54
N GLN A 99 -6.06 -2.01 -2.55
CA GLN A 99 -6.82 -1.94 -3.79
C GLN A 99 -6.29 -0.86 -4.74
N ALA A 100 -6.03 0.35 -4.21
CA ALA A 100 -5.48 1.45 -4.99
C ALA A 100 -4.08 1.15 -5.50
N MET A 101 -3.28 0.42 -4.72
CA MET A 101 -1.93 0.02 -5.10
C MET A 101 -1.93 -1.08 -6.16
N ASN A 102 -2.72 -2.13 -5.97
CA ASN A 102 -2.79 -3.25 -6.89
C ASN A 102 -3.32 -2.83 -8.26
N GLU A 103 -4.46 -2.12 -8.30
CA GLU A 103 -5.03 -1.65 -9.56
C GLU A 103 -4.20 -0.52 -10.17
N GLY A 104 -3.66 0.38 -9.36
CA GLY A 104 -2.80 1.48 -9.85
C GLY A 104 -1.53 0.96 -10.52
N LEU A 105 -0.82 0.02 -9.89
CA LEU A 105 0.38 -0.60 -10.45
C LEU A 105 0.05 -1.42 -11.70
N THR A 106 -1.02 -2.20 -11.67
CA THR A 106 -1.45 -3.01 -12.81
C THR A 106 -1.80 -2.15 -14.01
N THR A 107 -2.57 -1.08 -13.80
CA THR A 107 -2.93 -0.11 -14.85
C THR A 107 -1.66 0.55 -15.40
N HIS A 108 -0.82 1.09 -14.51
CA HIS A 108 0.40 1.79 -14.90
C HIS A 108 1.35 0.90 -15.72
N LEU A 109 1.50 -0.38 -15.36
CA LEU A 109 2.28 -1.34 -16.14
C LEU A 109 1.56 -1.70 -17.46
N THR A 110 0.23 -1.80 -17.46
CA THR A 110 -0.55 -2.05 -18.67
C THR A 110 -0.36 -0.96 -19.71
N GLU A 111 -0.35 0.30 -19.29
CA GLU A 111 -0.20 1.47 -20.17
C GLU A 111 1.19 1.61 -20.81
N LYS A 112 2.20 0.88 -20.32
CA LYS A 112 3.53 0.85 -20.92
C LYS A 112 3.63 -0.12 -22.10
N MET A 113 2.66 -1.03 -22.24
CA MET A 113 2.58 -1.93 -23.39
C MET A 113 1.89 -1.23 -24.58
N PRO A 114 2.34 -1.48 -25.82
CA PRO A 114 1.64 -0.98 -27.00
C PRO A 114 0.17 -1.45 -26.99
N SER A 115 -0.77 -0.50 -27.09
CA SER A 115 -2.17 -0.86 -27.24
C SER A 115 -2.38 -1.62 -28.54
N LEU A 116 -3.21 -2.66 -28.47
CA LEU A 116 -3.60 -3.45 -29.62
C LEU A 116 -4.89 -2.91 -30.28
N GLY A 117 -5.47 -1.85 -29.70
CA GLY A 117 -6.54 -1.02 -30.27
C GLY A 117 -5.97 0.04 -31.22
N LYS A 118 -6.42 0.03 -32.48
CA LYS A 118 -5.72 0.75 -33.56
C LYS A 118 -5.79 2.28 -33.55
N PHE A 119 -6.66 2.97 -32.80
CA PHE A 119 -6.88 4.40 -33.11
C PHE A 119 -7.34 5.40 -32.01
N TRP A 120 -7.67 5.02 -30.76
CA TRP A 120 -8.25 6.00 -29.82
C TRP A 120 -7.91 5.75 -28.34
N ASN A 121 -6.65 5.87 -27.95
CA ASN A 121 -6.27 5.88 -26.52
C ASN A 121 -6.48 7.27 -25.90
N SER A 122 -7.74 7.62 -25.70
CA SER A 122 -8.15 8.64 -24.72
C SER A 122 -9.04 8.05 -23.61
N GLY A 123 -9.35 6.76 -23.70
CA GLY A 123 -10.06 5.97 -22.70
C GLY A 123 -9.18 5.69 -21.49
N LYS A 124 -9.00 6.69 -20.63
CA LYS A 124 -8.55 6.47 -19.27
C LYS A 124 -9.54 5.54 -18.58
N ASP A 125 -9.09 4.36 -18.19
CA ASP A 125 -9.91 3.40 -17.45
C ASP A 125 -10.52 4.02 -16.17
N ALA A 126 -11.35 3.25 -15.47
CA ALA A 126 -11.97 3.75 -14.23
C ALA A 126 -10.95 4.19 -13.18
N TYR A 127 -9.75 3.60 -13.16
CA TYR A 127 -8.72 3.83 -12.15
C TYR A 127 -8.05 5.20 -12.27
N HIS A 128 -8.01 5.78 -13.47
CA HIS A 128 -7.62 7.19 -13.65
C HIS A 128 -8.56 8.21 -13.01
N ARG A 129 -9.83 7.83 -12.81
CA ARG A 129 -10.83 8.67 -12.13
C ARG A 129 -10.80 8.50 -10.63
N PHE A 130 -10.26 7.40 -10.12
CA PHE A 130 -10.09 7.21 -8.69
C PHE A 130 -8.85 7.95 -8.21
N LYS A 131 -9.06 8.84 -7.24
CA LYS A 131 -8.03 9.74 -6.73
C LYS A 131 -7.67 9.39 -5.29
N LEU A 132 -6.38 9.48 -4.98
CA LEU A 132 -5.90 9.56 -3.61
C LEU A 132 -6.27 10.95 -3.03
N PRO A 133 -6.27 11.11 -1.69
CA PRO A 133 -6.40 12.41 -1.03
C PRO A 133 -5.42 13.48 -1.54
N THR A 134 -4.25 13.08 -2.06
CA THR A 134 -3.27 13.98 -2.68
C THR A 134 -3.71 14.55 -4.04
N GLY A 135 -4.77 14.00 -4.65
CA GLY A 135 -5.26 14.35 -6.00
C GLY A 135 -4.68 13.47 -7.12
N ASP A 136 -3.67 12.65 -6.82
CA ASP A 136 -3.09 11.69 -7.77
C ASP A 136 -4.12 10.62 -8.12
N SER A 137 -4.23 10.25 -9.40
CA SER A 137 -4.95 9.02 -9.76
C SER A 137 -4.17 7.79 -9.29
N TRP A 138 -4.83 6.63 -9.23
CA TRP A 138 -4.14 5.39 -8.84
C TRP A 138 -2.94 5.06 -9.75
N PRO A 139 -3.02 5.20 -11.09
CA PRO A 139 -1.85 5.02 -11.96
C PRO A 139 -0.78 6.11 -11.76
N GLN A 140 -1.17 7.36 -11.48
CA GLN A 140 -0.20 8.42 -11.15
C GLN A 140 0.56 8.13 -9.85
N ALA A 141 -0.12 7.56 -8.85
CA ALA A 141 0.52 7.09 -7.62
C ALA A 141 1.52 5.95 -7.91
N ALA A 142 1.13 4.97 -8.73
CA ALA A 142 2.04 3.92 -9.18
C ALA A 142 3.26 4.46 -9.94
N GLN A 143 3.07 5.44 -10.82
CA GLN A 143 4.16 6.12 -11.51
C GLN A 143 5.12 6.81 -10.52
N ARG A 144 4.60 7.44 -9.45
CA ARG A 144 5.45 8.04 -8.41
C ARG A 144 6.28 7.01 -7.65
N ILE A 145 5.77 5.79 -7.47
CA ILE A 145 6.54 4.68 -6.89
C ILE A 145 7.65 4.28 -7.87
N GLU A 146 7.33 4.07 -9.15
CA GLU A 146 8.35 3.77 -10.17
C GLU A 146 9.45 4.84 -10.20
N ASN A 147 9.09 6.13 -10.18
CA ASN A 147 10.05 7.22 -10.18
C ASN A 147 10.98 7.21 -8.95
N LYS A 148 10.54 6.66 -7.82
CA LYS A 148 11.34 6.54 -6.59
C LYS A 148 12.29 5.35 -6.63
N VAL A 149 11.84 4.19 -7.10
CA VAL A 149 12.61 2.93 -7.02
C VAL A 149 13.30 2.53 -8.33
N GLY A 150 12.90 3.13 -9.44
CA GLY A 150 13.28 2.74 -10.79
C GLY A 150 12.46 1.56 -11.33
N GLU A 151 12.24 1.55 -12.64
CA GLU A 151 11.47 0.52 -13.34
C GLU A 151 11.94 -0.90 -13.03
N THR A 152 13.24 -1.17 -13.16
CA THR A 152 13.81 -2.51 -12.91
C THR A 152 13.48 -3.02 -11.51
N THR A 153 13.56 -2.16 -10.50
CA THR A 153 13.20 -2.52 -9.12
C THR A 153 11.72 -2.79 -9.01
N LEU A 154 10.87 -1.95 -9.60
CA LEU A 154 9.43 -2.16 -9.58
C LEU A 154 9.04 -3.51 -10.23
N LEU A 155 9.61 -3.83 -11.39
CA LEU A 155 9.31 -5.06 -12.12
C LEU A 155 9.82 -6.31 -11.38
N ARG A 156 11.00 -6.25 -10.75
CA ARG A 156 11.52 -7.33 -9.89
C ARG A 156 10.64 -7.56 -8.66
N ALA A 157 10.15 -6.49 -8.05
CA ALA A 157 9.23 -6.59 -6.93
C ALA A 157 7.90 -7.23 -7.36
N PHE A 158 7.32 -6.71 -8.45
CA PHE A 158 5.96 -7.04 -8.88
C PHE A 158 5.85 -8.43 -9.53
N PHE A 159 6.80 -8.80 -10.39
CA PHE A 159 6.76 -10.06 -11.16
C PHE A 159 7.70 -11.15 -10.63
N SER A 160 8.89 -10.80 -10.14
CA SER A 160 9.89 -11.79 -9.72
C SER A 160 9.77 -12.22 -8.27
N GLY A 161 9.07 -11.45 -7.44
CA GLY A 161 9.02 -11.71 -5.99
C GLY A 161 10.32 -11.38 -5.25
N ASP A 162 11.19 -10.56 -5.84
CA ASP A 162 12.50 -10.25 -5.29
C ASP A 162 12.38 -9.51 -3.95
N ASP A 163 12.93 -10.09 -2.89
CA ASP A 163 12.78 -9.61 -1.52
C ASP A 163 13.25 -8.16 -1.31
N ASP A 164 14.42 -7.82 -1.84
CA ASP A 164 14.99 -6.48 -1.71
C ASP A 164 14.22 -5.46 -2.55
N ALA A 165 13.74 -5.86 -3.72
CA ALA A 165 12.91 -5.00 -4.55
C ALA A 165 11.54 -4.75 -3.91
N ILE A 166 10.91 -5.78 -3.33
CA ILE A 166 9.65 -5.63 -2.58
C ILE A 166 9.84 -4.63 -1.45
N ARG A 167 10.91 -4.77 -0.65
CA ARG A 167 11.22 -3.82 0.43
C ARG A 167 11.32 -2.38 -0.08
N GLN A 168 12.07 -2.15 -1.16
CA GLN A 168 12.22 -0.82 -1.75
C GLN A 168 10.88 -0.24 -2.22
N VAL A 169 10.06 -1.04 -2.92
CA VAL A 169 8.72 -0.63 -3.34
C VAL A 169 7.83 -0.33 -2.14
N SER A 170 7.88 -1.14 -1.08
CA SER A 170 7.08 -0.93 0.12
C SER A 170 7.51 0.31 0.93
N ILE A 171 8.79 0.70 0.90
CA ILE A 171 9.26 1.98 1.47
C ILE A 171 8.73 3.16 0.65
N ALA A 172 8.85 3.09 -0.69
CA ALA A 172 8.33 4.14 -1.56
C ALA A 172 6.80 4.29 -1.46
N ALA A 173 6.08 3.18 -1.38
CA ALA A 173 4.62 3.14 -1.23
C ALA A 173 4.16 3.83 0.06
N ALA A 174 4.89 3.70 1.17
CA ALA A 174 4.58 4.33 2.46
C ALA A 174 4.60 5.88 2.41
N GLN A 175 5.25 6.46 1.40
CA GLN A 175 5.29 7.91 1.17
C GLN A 175 4.28 8.40 0.14
N VAL A 176 3.82 7.51 -0.74
CA VAL A 176 2.93 7.84 -1.86
C VAL A 176 1.48 7.65 -1.45
N TYR A 177 1.17 6.55 -0.77
CA TYR A 177 -0.20 6.25 -0.33
C TYR A 177 -0.57 6.98 0.97
N PRO A 178 -1.87 7.17 1.24
CA PRO A 178 -2.35 7.80 2.45
C PRO A 178 -1.78 7.17 3.72
N GLN A 179 -1.19 8.03 4.56
CA GLN A 179 -0.68 7.68 5.88
C GLN A 179 -1.84 7.57 6.85
N VAL A 180 -2.43 6.37 6.95
CA VAL A 180 -3.64 6.12 7.74
C VAL A 180 -3.37 5.22 8.94
N ALA A 181 -4.24 5.32 9.94
CA ALA A 181 -4.20 4.46 11.11
C ALA A 181 -4.40 2.97 10.74
N SER A 182 -3.69 2.07 11.43
CA SER A 182 -3.85 0.62 11.25
C SER A 182 -3.60 -0.14 12.54
N GLN A 183 -4.53 -1.01 12.91
CA GLN A 183 -4.38 -1.97 14.03
C GLN A 183 -3.12 -2.83 13.90
N ARG A 184 -2.68 -3.10 12.66
CA ARG A 184 -1.44 -3.83 12.42
C ARG A 184 -0.23 -3.02 12.88
N THR A 185 -0.16 -1.74 12.52
CA THR A 185 0.90 -0.83 12.98
C THR A 185 0.87 -0.68 14.49
N GLU A 186 -0.31 -0.51 15.08
CA GLU A 186 -0.49 -0.48 16.55
C GLU A 186 0.10 -1.73 17.23
N SER A 187 -0.20 -2.91 16.68
CA SER A 187 0.35 -4.18 17.19
C SER A 187 1.88 -4.26 17.05
N GLN A 188 2.45 -3.72 15.96
CA GLN A 188 3.91 -3.72 15.79
C GLN A 188 4.60 -2.71 16.70
N ILE A 189 3.98 -1.56 16.98
CA ILE A 189 4.50 -0.59 17.95
C ILE A 189 4.53 -1.23 19.34
N TRP A 190 3.47 -1.93 19.74
CA TRP A 190 3.42 -2.67 21.00
C TRP A 190 4.62 -3.63 21.10
N LEU A 191 4.76 -4.53 20.13
CA LEU A 191 5.82 -5.55 20.11
C LEU A 191 7.23 -4.93 20.07
N ALA A 192 7.43 -3.87 19.29
CA ALA A 192 8.72 -3.18 19.21
C ALA A 192 9.06 -2.44 20.51
N GLY A 193 8.05 -1.99 21.25
CA GLY A 193 8.15 -1.25 22.49
C GLY A 193 8.20 -2.09 23.76
N GLU A 194 7.90 -3.40 23.71
CA GLU A 194 7.81 -4.28 24.90
C GLU A 194 9.08 -4.28 25.77
N MET A 195 10.26 -4.09 25.18
CA MET A 195 11.52 -4.02 25.94
C MET A 195 11.81 -2.60 26.47
N ARG A 196 11.54 -1.57 25.66
CA ARG A 196 11.79 -0.16 25.93
C ARG A 196 11.18 0.68 24.81
N GLY A 197 10.80 1.93 25.07
CA GLY A 197 10.48 2.88 24.02
C GLY A 197 9.03 2.83 23.53
N SER A 198 8.16 2.04 24.18
CA SER A 198 6.75 1.92 23.79
C SER A 198 6.06 3.27 23.77
N GLN A 199 6.19 4.06 24.84
CA GLN A 199 5.60 5.40 24.93
C GLN A 199 6.11 6.32 23.82
N GLN A 200 7.41 6.36 23.56
CA GLN A 200 8.00 7.23 22.54
C GLN A 200 7.52 6.86 21.14
N LEU A 201 7.53 5.57 20.79
CA LEU A 201 7.01 5.10 19.50
C LEU A 201 5.53 5.42 19.33
N ALA A 202 4.78 5.25 20.41
CA ALA A 202 3.35 5.51 20.48
C ALA A 202 3.10 7.03 20.29
N GLU A 203 3.69 7.91 21.09
CA GLU A 203 3.56 9.38 20.93
C GLU A 203 4.00 9.86 19.55
N CYS A 204 5.09 9.30 19.02
CA CYS A 204 5.57 9.59 17.67
C CYS A 204 4.57 9.16 16.59
N TYR A 205 3.92 8.01 16.75
CA TYR A 205 2.87 7.56 15.84
C TYR A 205 1.65 8.48 15.87
N ALA A 206 1.20 8.93 17.05
CA ALA A 206 0.17 9.96 17.16
C ALA A 206 0.57 11.23 16.40
N GLY A 207 1.80 11.72 16.63
CA GLY A 207 2.34 12.88 15.93
C GLY A 207 2.34 12.71 14.40
N ALA A 208 2.71 11.52 13.91
CA ALA A 208 2.69 11.19 12.48
C ALA A 208 1.27 11.19 11.89
N LEU A 209 0.30 10.60 12.60
CA LEU A 209 -1.11 10.60 12.19
C LEU A 209 -1.69 12.01 12.17
N LEU A 210 -1.41 12.83 13.19
CA LEU A 210 -1.83 14.23 13.25
C LEU A 210 -1.21 15.05 12.11
N ALA A 211 0.07 14.83 11.78
CA ALA A 211 0.72 15.44 10.62
C ALA A 211 0.06 15.05 9.29
N ALA A 212 -0.48 13.84 9.20
CA ALA A 212 -1.25 13.36 8.05
C ALA A 212 -2.75 13.75 8.08
N GLY A 213 -3.17 14.58 9.05
CA GLY A 213 -4.57 15.00 9.21
C GLY A 213 -5.52 13.86 9.57
N GLN A 214 -5.00 12.77 10.14
CA GLN A 214 -5.78 11.61 10.57
C GLN A 214 -6.29 11.79 12.00
N PRO A 215 -7.51 11.29 12.31
CA PRO A 215 -7.95 11.17 13.69
C PRO A 215 -7.08 10.16 14.44
N LEU A 216 -6.90 10.38 15.74
CA LEU A 216 -6.21 9.44 16.61
C LEU A 216 -7.16 8.30 17.01
N PRO A 217 -6.82 7.02 16.76
CA PRO A 217 -7.73 5.91 17.04
C PRO A 217 -7.76 5.57 18.53
N ASP A 218 -8.92 5.52 19.20
CA ASP A 218 -9.01 5.29 20.67
C ASP A 218 -8.43 3.95 21.20
N SER A 219 -8.16 2.98 20.32
CA SER A 219 -7.76 1.60 20.68
C SER A 219 -6.43 1.48 21.42
N TRP A 220 -5.48 2.38 21.22
CA TRP A 220 -4.09 2.21 21.66
C TRP A 220 -3.66 3.08 22.84
N ALA A 221 -4.47 4.08 23.22
CA ALA A 221 -4.21 4.98 24.33
C ALA A 221 -3.94 4.21 25.65
N ARG A 222 -4.78 3.22 25.97
CA ARG A 222 -4.79 2.56 27.28
C ARG A 222 -3.55 1.71 27.59
N ASN A 223 -2.82 1.26 26.58
CA ASN A 223 -1.75 0.30 26.76
C ASN A 223 -0.37 0.95 26.58
N MET A 224 -0.22 1.90 25.66
CA MET A 224 1.08 2.46 25.30
C MET A 224 1.29 3.92 25.71
N LEU A 225 0.21 4.64 26.01
CA LEU A 225 0.27 6.02 26.45
C LEU A 225 -0.23 6.14 27.90
N PRO A 226 0.26 7.12 28.67
CA PRO A 226 -0.22 7.37 30.02
C PRO A 226 -1.54 8.18 30.01
N VAL A 227 -2.47 7.87 29.09
CA VAL A 227 -3.80 8.49 28.97
C VAL A 227 -4.88 7.44 28.74
N PHE A 228 -6.12 7.71 29.15
CA PHE A 228 -7.21 6.76 29.01
C PHE A 228 -7.86 6.81 27.62
N SER A 229 -7.96 8.02 27.05
CA SER A 229 -8.44 8.27 25.69
C SER A 229 -7.74 9.47 25.04
N PHE A 230 -7.82 9.61 23.72
CA PHE A 230 -7.22 10.74 23.02
C PHE A 230 -7.83 12.09 23.36
N SER A 231 -9.06 12.11 23.87
CA SER A 231 -9.68 13.31 24.44
C SER A 231 -8.87 13.93 25.58
N ASP A 232 -8.02 13.13 26.23
CA ASP A 232 -7.19 13.58 27.35
C ASP A 232 -5.90 14.26 26.88
N ILE A 233 -5.59 14.19 25.58
CA ILE A 233 -4.46 14.89 24.95
C ILE A 233 -4.90 16.31 24.61
N THR A 234 -4.25 17.30 25.21
CA THR A 234 -4.54 18.71 24.92
C THR A 234 -4.08 19.11 23.52
N PRO A 235 -4.64 20.17 22.93
CA PRO A 235 -4.18 20.69 21.64
C PRO A 235 -2.68 21.02 21.62
N ASP A 236 -2.13 21.55 22.72
CA ASP A 236 -0.70 21.87 22.85
C ASP A 236 0.16 20.59 22.86
N GLN A 237 -0.27 19.54 23.55
CA GLN A 237 0.40 18.24 23.54
C GLN A 237 0.36 17.59 22.16
N ALA A 238 -0.80 17.60 21.49
CA ALA A 238 -0.97 17.09 20.14
C ALA A 238 -0.04 17.82 19.15
N LYS A 239 0.05 19.15 19.26
CA LYS A 239 0.96 19.96 18.46
C LYS A 239 2.43 19.60 18.73
N LEU A 240 2.82 19.43 20.00
CA LEU A 240 4.19 19.04 20.34
C LEU A 240 4.57 17.65 19.80
N MET A 241 3.65 16.66 19.89
CA MET A 241 3.86 15.35 19.27
C MET A 241 4.05 15.46 17.77
N GLN A 242 3.23 16.27 17.10
CA GLN A 242 3.32 16.51 15.66
C GLN A 242 4.68 17.12 15.28
N GLU A 243 5.13 18.14 16.00
CA GLU A 243 6.42 18.81 15.76
C GLU A 243 7.60 17.87 15.97
N GLN A 244 7.62 17.11 17.07
CA GLN A 244 8.68 16.13 17.32
C GLN A 244 8.67 14.98 16.30
N ALA A 245 7.49 14.50 15.89
CA ALA A 245 7.37 13.48 14.84
C ALA A 245 7.91 13.99 13.50
N GLN A 246 7.64 15.24 13.14
CA GLN A 246 8.21 15.88 11.95
C GLN A 246 9.74 16.00 12.05
N ALA A 247 10.28 16.34 13.23
CA ALA A 247 11.72 16.40 13.44
C ALA A 247 12.38 15.02 13.31
N SER A 248 11.77 13.95 13.84
CA SER A 248 12.25 12.57 13.63
C SER A 248 12.16 12.15 12.17
N ARG A 249 11.05 12.50 11.48
CA ARG A 249 10.91 12.26 10.04
C ARG A 249 12.01 12.94 9.22
N GLN A 250 12.42 14.16 9.59
CA GLN A 250 13.53 14.85 8.92
C GLN A 250 14.88 14.13 9.10
N ARG A 251 15.14 13.53 10.28
CA ARG A 251 16.38 12.78 10.54
C ARG A 251 16.39 11.41 9.88
N MET A 252 15.27 10.69 9.96
CA MET A 252 15.16 9.29 9.53
C MET A 252 14.77 9.14 8.06
N GLY A 253 14.23 10.19 7.44
CA GLY A 253 13.78 10.20 6.05
C GLY A 253 12.76 9.11 5.79
N GLU A 254 12.99 8.33 4.74
CA GLU A 254 12.06 7.31 4.24
C GLU A 254 11.76 6.20 5.26
N LEU A 255 12.71 5.92 6.16
CA LEU A 255 12.56 4.90 7.20
C LEU A 255 11.49 5.28 8.22
N PHE A 256 11.25 6.58 8.46
CA PHE A 256 10.18 7.03 9.34
C PHE A 256 8.81 6.61 8.80
N ASP A 257 8.56 6.91 7.52
CA ASP A 257 7.30 6.58 6.87
C ASP A 257 7.12 5.06 6.76
N ALA A 258 8.21 4.33 6.47
CA ALA A 258 8.18 2.88 6.42
C ALA A 258 7.90 2.22 7.78
N ALA A 259 8.35 2.81 8.88
CA ALA A 259 8.09 2.29 10.23
C ALA A 259 6.59 2.26 10.56
N PHE A 260 5.84 3.28 10.15
CA PHE A 260 4.42 3.40 10.51
C PHE A 260 3.46 2.96 9.41
N PHE A 261 3.83 3.14 8.14
CA PHE A 261 2.92 3.03 7.01
C PHE A 261 3.35 2.02 5.94
N SER A 262 4.46 1.29 6.14
CA SER A 262 4.83 0.23 5.19
C SER A 262 3.87 -0.95 5.26
N ALA A 263 3.46 -1.41 4.07
CA ALA A 263 2.67 -2.62 3.92
C ALA A 263 3.49 -3.89 4.18
N ASP A 264 4.79 -3.91 3.88
CA ASP A 264 5.64 -5.09 4.12
C ASP A 264 6.04 -5.20 5.60
N LEU A 265 5.75 -6.34 6.22
CA LEU A 265 5.92 -6.50 7.67
C LEU A 265 7.39 -6.57 8.08
N SER A 266 8.23 -7.16 7.24
CA SER A 266 9.66 -7.25 7.50
C SER A 266 10.28 -5.85 7.49
N THR A 267 9.99 -5.08 6.44
CA THR A 267 10.38 -3.68 6.30
C THR A 267 9.88 -2.85 7.48
N GLN A 268 8.59 -2.94 7.80
CA GLN A 268 7.99 -2.20 8.91
C GLN A 268 8.70 -2.46 10.24
N LYS A 269 8.97 -3.73 10.57
CA LYS A 269 9.66 -4.12 11.82
C LYS A 269 11.09 -3.57 11.88
N GLN A 270 11.84 -3.67 10.79
CA GLN A 270 13.21 -3.15 10.72
C GLN A 270 13.23 -1.62 10.86
N SER A 271 12.33 -0.93 10.16
CA SER A 271 12.19 0.52 10.25
C SER A 271 11.72 0.97 11.63
N LEU A 272 10.79 0.25 12.29
CA LEU A 272 10.37 0.53 13.67
C LEU A 272 11.51 0.36 14.66
N ALA A 273 12.34 -0.68 14.51
CA ALA A 273 13.50 -0.88 15.38
C ALA A 273 14.49 0.29 15.24
N ALA A 274 14.79 0.72 14.01
CA ALA A 274 15.66 1.87 13.77
C ALA A 274 15.06 3.18 14.32
N LEU A 275 13.77 3.41 14.08
CA LEU A 275 13.05 4.57 14.60
C LEU A 275 13.05 4.60 16.13
N ARG A 276 12.86 3.45 16.79
CA ARG A 276 12.91 3.37 18.25
C ARG A 276 14.23 3.89 18.80
N GLU A 277 15.36 3.51 18.20
CA GLU A 277 16.67 3.99 18.66
C GLU A 277 16.86 5.50 18.44
N ASP A 278 16.36 6.07 17.34
CA ASP A 278 16.30 7.54 17.13
C ASP A 278 15.47 8.21 18.23
N LEU A 279 14.28 7.70 18.50
CA LEU A 279 13.38 8.27 19.50
C LEU A 279 13.95 8.17 20.91
N LEU A 280 14.65 7.08 21.25
CA LEU A 280 15.30 6.94 22.56
C LEU A 280 16.43 7.95 22.79
N MET A 281 17.00 8.49 21.72
CA MET A 281 18.07 9.49 21.77
C MET A 281 17.54 10.93 21.77
N TYR A 282 16.44 11.19 21.04
CA TYR A 282 16.02 12.56 20.73
C TYR A 282 14.59 12.91 21.13
N TRP A 283 13.75 11.95 21.53
CA TRP A 283 12.35 12.21 21.88
C TRP A 283 12.23 12.70 23.33
N GLU A 284 11.60 13.86 23.49
CA GLU A 284 11.21 14.38 24.80
C GLU A 284 9.77 13.93 25.12
N PRO A 285 9.53 13.18 26.22
CA PRO A 285 8.20 12.69 26.56
C PRO A 285 7.18 13.83 26.64
N VAL A 286 6.12 13.73 25.86
CA VAL A 286 5.04 14.74 25.83
C VAL A 286 4.01 14.47 26.90
N LEU A 287 3.62 13.20 27.06
CA LEU A 287 2.68 12.79 28.09
C LEU A 287 3.46 12.36 29.33
N GLN A 288 3.15 12.95 30.47
CA GLN A 288 3.77 12.53 31.71
C GLN A 288 3.01 11.37 32.32
N THR A 289 3.73 10.30 32.68
CA THR A 289 3.21 9.34 33.65
C THR A 289 2.97 10.08 34.95
N HIS A 290 1.72 10.23 35.38
CA HIS A 290 1.46 10.73 36.72
C HIS A 290 2.15 9.81 37.72
N SER A 291 3.29 10.27 38.26
CA SER A 291 3.87 9.70 39.47
C SER A 291 2.79 9.74 40.52
N ARG A 292 2.35 8.56 41.00
CA ARG A 292 1.51 8.46 42.19
C ARG A 292 2.13 9.37 43.26
N THR A 293 1.39 10.39 43.64
CA THR A 293 1.75 11.27 44.76
C THR A 293 2.09 10.37 45.96
N PRO A 294 3.24 10.56 46.63
CA PRO A 294 3.48 9.87 47.89
C PRO A 294 2.34 10.24 48.83
N LEU A 295 1.64 9.24 49.38
CA LEU A 295 0.74 9.45 50.50
C LEU A 295 1.54 10.19 51.57
N SER A 296 1.13 11.43 51.89
CA SER A 296 1.70 12.21 52.97
C SER A 296 1.73 11.35 54.24
N PRO A 297 2.84 11.34 55.01
CA PRO A 297 2.86 10.63 56.28
C PRO A 297 1.83 11.30 57.20
N GLU A 298 0.89 10.51 57.70
CA GLU A 298 0.01 10.90 58.79
C GLU A 298 0.88 11.42 59.95
N LYS A 299 0.58 12.63 60.41
CA LYS A 299 1.17 13.16 61.64
C LYS A 299 0.67 12.29 62.80
N PRO A 300 1.56 11.80 63.69
CA PRO A 300 1.11 11.14 64.91
C PRO A 300 0.45 12.17 65.83
N ALA A 301 -0.66 11.76 66.44
CA ALA A 301 -1.36 12.47 67.50
C ALA A 301 -0.59 12.40 68.83
#